data_AF-A0A963IPJ2-F1
#
_entry.id   AF-A0A963IPJ2-F1
#
_cell.length_a   1.000
_cell.length_b   1.000
_cell.length_c   1.000
_cell.angle_alpha   90.00
_cell.angle_beta   90.00
_cell.angle_gamma   90.00
#
_symmetry.space_group_name_H-M   'P 1'
#
loop_
_entity.id
_entity.type
_entity.pdbx_description
1 polymer ?
#
loop_
_entity_poly.entity_id
_entity_poly.type
_entity_poly.pdbx_seq_one_letter_code
_entity_poly.pdbx_strand_id
1 'polypeptide(L)'
;IDSARAAAERELESSRIALFQLEEKRPPYDLPSKASLQKLLRDAARDWGLAIDTLLEQRRSLVTRLKNEQARYADELSALITQLKYFSERSHTYRDALESHLFWIPSAQPMGLQTLRAAADSLAWLSEPAHWREVRQAVSGNLDTRLAGFLGGLMLLVLAISSRGWLKQRLERMASRIGEVQSDDLALTLEAFAITVVLALPPALLLFGLAYLTHSRAGFARSLETALMAAAVLILFMEFMLQLVRANGVAAVHFAWSQSTLTLLRRNTRRLMLLFVPVTVVMVLVSVHAAPEIRDGLGRISLILLCVAIAWIASRLWRLSRISLAGTDGDNWLWYIVYLGYPALMTIALAMIALSLL
;
A
#
# COMPACT_ATOMS: atom_id res chain seq x y z
N ILE A 1 9.10 -9.49 11.15
CA ILE A 1 10.35 -9.82 11.88
C ILE A 1 11.55 -9.48 11.00
N ASP A 2 11.58 -9.92 9.75
CA ASP A 2 12.71 -9.66 8.83
C ASP A 2 12.96 -8.17 8.54
N SER A 3 11.91 -7.35 8.46
CA SER A 3 12.07 -5.90 8.29
C SER A 3 12.69 -5.21 9.52
N ALA A 4 12.30 -5.64 10.73
CA ALA A 4 12.87 -5.14 11.98
C ALA A 4 14.32 -5.62 12.17
N ARG A 5 14.61 -6.87 11.77
CA ARG A 5 15.97 -7.42 11.73
C ARG A 5 16.87 -6.63 10.79
N ALA A 6 16.43 -6.37 9.56
CA ALA A 6 17.22 -5.63 8.57
C ALA A 6 17.45 -4.17 8.97
N ALA A 7 16.58 -3.59 9.81
CA ALA A 7 16.80 -2.28 10.41
C ALA A 7 17.85 -2.35 11.53
N ALA A 8 17.76 -3.35 12.42
CA ALA A 8 18.71 -3.55 13.51
C ALA A 8 20.13 -3.92 13.01
N GLU A 9 20.25 -4.73 11.95
CA GLU A 9 21.55 -5.06 11.33
C GLU A 9 22.22 -3.80 10.75
N ARG A 10 21.45 -2.92 10.10
CA ARG A 10 21.95 -1.62 9.61
C ARG A 10 22.40 -0.70 10.73
N GLU A 11 21.65 -0.68 11.84
CA GLU A 11 21.99 0.11 13.02
C GLU A 11 23.28 -0.41 13.68
N LEU A 12 23.45 -1.74 13.79
CA LEU A 12 24.69 -2.37 14.27
C LEU A 12 25.89 -2.05 13.37
N GLU A 13 25.74 -2.13 12.05
CA GLU A 13 26.78 -1.76 11.10
C GLU A 13 27.18 -0.29 11.27
N SER A 14 26.21 0.61 11.38
CA SER A 14 26.48 2.04 11.60
C SER A 14 27.22 2.31 12.91
N SER A 15 26.85 1.59 13.99
CA SER A 15 27.50 1.68 15.29
C SER A 15 28.94 1.16 15.25
N ARG A 16 29.18 0.03 14.57
CA ARG A 16 30.54 -0.53 14.36
C ARG A 16 31.40 0.39 13.51
N ILE A 17 30.85 1.00 12.46
CA ILE A 17 31.55 1.99 11.64
C ILE A 17 31.89 3.23 12.48
N ALA A 18 30.98 3.70 13.34
CA ALA A 18 31.24 4.81 14.24
C ALA A 18 32.37 4.49 15.23
N LEU A 19 32.35 3.30 15.84
CA LEU A 19 33.42 2.80 16.72
C LEU A 19 34.76 2.69 15.98
N PHE A 20 34.74 2.14 14.76
CA PHE A 20 35.93 2.03 13.92
C PHE A 20 36.49 3.41 13.55
N GLN A 21 35.65 4.38 13.17
CA GLN A 21 36.09 5.76 12.93
C GLN A 21 36.62 6.44 14.20
N LEU A 22 36.07 6.11 15.37
CA LEU A 22 36.57 6.57 16.67
C LEU A 22 37.95 5.98 17.00
N GLU A 23 38.21 4.74 16.59
CA GLU A 23 39.51 4.07 16.75
C GLU A 23 40.54 4.53 15.71
N GLU A 24 40.16 4.60 14.43
CA GLU A 24 41.00 5.00 13.31
C GLU A 24 41.43 6.47 13.41
N LYS A 25 40.58 7.36 13.94
CA LYS A 25 40.95 8.77 14.23
C LYS A 25 41.96 8.94 15.37
N ARG A 26 42.48 7.85 15.96
CA ARG A 26 43.70 7.83 16.79
C ARG A 26 44.74 6.95 16.07
N PRO A 27 45.70 7.48 15.29
CA PRO A 27 46.87 8.26 15.79
C PRO A 27 47.48 9.28 14.76
N PRO A 28 48.49 10.13 15.06
CA PRO A 28 48.88 10.80 16.29
C PRO A 28 48.34 12.25 16.27
N TYR A 29 47.05 12.45 16.48
CA TYR A 29 46.58 13.76 16.93
C TYR A 29 46.53 13.71 18.44
N ASP A 30 47.66 14.12 19.03
CA ASP A 30 47.71 14.69 20.35
C ASP A 30 46.46 15.56 20.54
N LEU A 31 45.64 15.23 21.56
CA LEU A 31 45.00 16.28 22.35
C LEU A 31 46.00 17.42 22.41
N PRO A 32 45.68 18.63 21.87
CA PRO A 32 46.68 19.60 21.46
C PRO A 32 47.75 19.63 22.54
N SER A 33 48.95 19.14 22.18
CA SER A 33 49.97 18.81 23.17
C SER A 33 50.11 20.02 24.09
N LYS A 34 50.34 19.79 25.39
CA LYS A 34 50.50 20.89 26.35
C LYS A 34 51.41 21.99 25.77
N ALA A 35 52.44 21.60 25.01
CA ALA A 35 53.31 22.46 24.22
C ALA A 35 52.60 23.32 23.14
N SER A 36 51.68 22.77 22.34
CA SER A 36 50.90 23.52 21.34
C SER A 36 49.88 24.49 21.97
N LEU A 37 49.23 24.09 23.06
CA LEU A 37 48.32 24.98 23.82
C LEU A 37 49.10 26.08 24.56
N GLN A 38 50.24 25.74 25.18
CA GLN A 38 51.12 26.72 25.81
C GLN A 38 51.74 27.69 24.79
N LYS A 39 51.99 27.25 23.56
CA LYS A 39 52.49 28.12 22.48
C LYS A 39 51.44 29.14 22.02
N LEU A 40 50.16 28.77 22.02
CA LEU A 40 49.03 29.66 21.73
C LEU A 40 48.69 30.61 22.90
N LEU A 41 48.98 30.19 24.14
CA LEU A 41 48.71 30.94 25.37
C LEU A 41 49.92 31.71 25.91
N ARG A 42 50.99 31.82 25.11
CA ARG A 42 52.30 32.35 25.50
C ARG A 42 52.26 33.81 26.00
N ASP A 43 51.26 34.59 25.59
CA ASP A 43 51.06 36.00 25.98
C ASP A 43 50.11 36.20 27.18
N ALA A 44 49.60 35.13 27.78
CA ALA A 44 48.68 35.22 28.90
C ALA A 44 49.41 35.34 30.26
N ALA A 45 49.11 36.37 31.05
CA ALA A 45 49.77 36.70 32.31
C ALA A 45 49.53 35.71 33.49
N ARG A 46 48.89 34.56 33.26
CA ARG A 46 48.54 33.56 34.30
C ARG A 46 49.04 32.17 33.91
N ASP A 47 49.44 31.38 34.91
CA ASP A 47 49.85 29.99 34.72
C ASP A 47 48.63 29.10 34.49
N TRP A 48 48.30 28.88 33.21
CA TRP A 48 47.18 28.03 32.77
C TRP A 48 47.54 26.54 32.72
N GLY A 49 48.76 26.14 33.08
CA GLY A 49 49.25 24.77 32.90
C GLY A 49 48.38 23.72 33.59
N LEU A 50 47.97 23.98 34.84
CA LEU A 50 47.11 23.08 35.62
C LEU A 50 45.68 23.00 35.06
N ALA A 51 45.12 24.11 34.59
CA ALA A 51 43.78 24.15 34.00
C ALA A 51 43.71 23.40 32.66
N ILE A 52 44.78 23.46 31.87
CA ILE A 52 44.90 22.69 30.62
C ILE A 52 44.98 21.20 30.92
N ASP A 53 45.83 20.79 31.86
CA ASP A 53 46.01 19.38 32.20
C ASP A 53 44.70 18.74 32.68
N THR A 54 43.99 19.44 33.58
CA THR A 54 42.67 19.00 34.07
C THR A 54 41.61 18.89 32.96
N LEU A 55 41.53 19.85 32.04
CA LEU A 55 40.58 19.79 30.90
C LEU A 55 40.94 18.67 29.91
N LEU A 56 42.22 18.46 29.63
CA LEU A 56 42.68 17.36 28.76
C LEU A 56 42.38 16.00 29.38
N GLU A 57 42.56 15.86 30.69
CA GLU A 57 42.25 14.65 31.44
C GLU A 57 40.74 14.38 31.49
N GLN A 58 39.93 15.41 31.76
CA GLN A 58 38.47 15.32 31.68
C GLN A 58 38.00 14.90 30.30
N ARG A 59 38.52 15.52 29.23
CA ARG A 59 38.18 15.16 27.85
C ARG A 59 38.59 13.73 27.51
N ARG A 60 39.78 13.28 27.93
CA ARG A 60 40.21 11.87 27.79
C ARG A 60 39.22 10.94 28.46
N SER A 61 38.83 11.25 29.70
CA SER A 61 37.90 10.43 30.47
C SER A 61 36.52 10.33 29.81
N LEU A 62 35.99 11.43 29.26
CA LEU A 62 34.70 11.46 28.58
C LEU A 62 34.72 10.67 27.27
N VAL A 63 35.79 10.77 26.48
CA VAL A 63 35.94 9.98 25.24
C VAL A 63 36.03 8.49 25.56
N THR A 64 36.79 8.10 26.60
CA THR A 64 36.87 6.70 27.04
C THR A 64 35.50 6.19 27.50
N ARG A 65 34.74 7.00 28.26
CA ARG A 65 33.37 6.64 28.67
C ARG A 65 32.44 6.48 27.46
N LEU A 66 32.46 7.41 26.51
CA LEU A 66 31.65 7.33 25.29
C LEU A 66 31.96 6.06 24.49
N LYS A 67 33.24 5.70 24.35
CA LYS A 67 33.65 4.47 23.68
C LYS A 67 33.10 3.24 24.40
N ASN A 68 33.26 3.17 25.72
CA ASN A 68 32.79 2.04 26.50
C ASN A 68 31.26 1.89 26.42
N GLU A 69 30.51 2.99 26.44
CA GLU A 69 29.06 2.95 26.27
C GLU A 69 28.63 2.56 24.84
N GLN A 70 29.31 3.06 23.80
CA GLN A 70 29.05 2.61 22.42
C GLN A 70 29.38 1.14 22.19
N ALA A 71 30.47 0.63 22.77
CA ALA A 71 30.82 -0.78 22.72
C ALA A 71 29.77 -1.64 23.41
N ARG A 72 29.34 -1.26 24.62
CA ARG A 72 28.25 -1.94 25.35
C ARG A 72 26.96 -1.96 24.53
N TYR A 73 26.58 -0.83 23.93
CA TYR A 73 25.40 -0.73 23.09
C TYR A 73 25.48 -1.65 21.85
N ALA A 74 26.64 -1.73 21.19
CA ALA A 74 26.85 -2.63 20.07
C ALA A 74 26.78 -4.11 20.48
N ASP A 75 27.30 -4.48 21.65
CA ASP A 75 27.24 -5.84 22.19
C ASP A 75 25.80 -6.25 22.55
N GLU A 76 25.05 -5.37 23.21
CA GLU A 76 23.63 -5.60 23.53
C GLU A 76 22.78 -5.77 22.25
N LEU A 77 23.01 -4.91 21.25
CA LEU A 77 22.32 -5.01 19.97
C LEU A 77 22.68 -6.31 19.22
N SER A 78 23.95 -6.71 19.26
CA SER A 78 24.39 -7.98 18.67
C SER A 78 23.74 -9.18 19.36
N ALA A 79 23.66 -9.18 20.70
CA ALA A 79 22.99 -10.23 21.46
C ALA A 79 21.50 -10.33 21.11
N LEU A 80 20.82 -9.19 20.99
CA LEU A 80 19.41 -9.13 20.59
C LEU A 80 19.19 -9.67 19.17
N ILE A 81 20.06 -9.33 18.21
CA ILE A 81 20.00 -9.86 16.84
C ILE A 81 20.21 -11.37 16.84
N THR A 82 21.14 -11.91 17.62
CA THR A 82 21.34 -13.35 17.75
C THR A 82 20.12 -14.06 18.33
N GLN A 83 19.50 -13.50 19.37
CA GLN A 83 18.24 -14.05 19.93
C GLN A 83 17.12 -14.04 18.88
N LEU A 84 16.96 -12.94 18.14
CA LEU A 84 15.96 -12.83 17.09
C LEU A 84 16.19 -13.86 15.96
N LYS A 85 17.45 -14.06 15.58
CA LYS A 85 17.84 -15.09 14.60
C LYS A 85 17.49 -16.49 15.10
N TYR A 86 17.80 -16.80 16.36
CA TYR A 86 17.44 -18.07 16.98
C TYR A 86 15.92 -18.30 17.00
N PHE A 87 15.12 -17.29 17.38
CA PHE A 87 13.66 -17.39 17.33
C PHE A 87 13.12 -17.60 15.91
N SER A 88 13.67 -16.89 14.93
CA SER A 88 13.29 -17.03 13.52
C SER A 88 13.61 -18.43 12.99
N GLU A 89 14.85 -18.91 13.16
CA GLU A 89 15.26 -20.25 12.73
C GLU A 89 14.44 -21.34 13.42
N ARG A 90 14.20 -21.19 14.73
CA ARG A 90 13.37 -22.13 15.49
C ARG A 90 11.92 -22.13 15.00
N SER A 91 11.35 -20.96 14.69
CA SER A 91 10.01 -20.85 14.11
C SER A 91 9.95 -21.53 12.74
N HIS A 92 10.97 -21.37 11.89
CA HIS A 92 11.04 -22.06 10.60
C HIS A 92 11.15 -23.57 10.78
N THR A 93 12.02 -24.05 11.69
CA THR A 93 12.16 -25.48 11.98
C THR A 93 10.87 -26.08 12.53
N TYR A 94 10.17 -25.37 13.43
CA TYR A 94 8.85 -25.81 13.89
C TYR A 94 7.84 -25.83 12.76
N ARG A 95 7.86 -24.84 11.87
CA ARG A 95 6.99 -24.80 10.71
C ARG A 95 7.24 -25.98 9.78
N ASP A 96 8.50 -26.27 9.46
CA ASP A 96 8.89 -27.38 8.58
C ASP A 96 8.60 -28.74 9.23
N ALA A 97 8.79 -28.86 10.55
CA ALA A 97 8.41 -30.05 11.31
C ALA A 97 6.89 -30.25 11.35
N LEU A 98 6.12 -29.18 11.53
CA LEU A 98 4.66 -29.21 11.48
C LEU A 98 4.20 -29.54 10.05
N GLU A 99 4.77 -28.92 9.02
CA GLU A 99 4.43 -29.12 7.61
C GLU A 99 4.76 -30.54 7.14
N SER A 100 5.84 -31.16 7.64
CA SER A 100 6.19 -32.57 7.37
C SER A 100 5.32 -33.60 8.11
N HIS A 101 4.72 -33.24 9.24
CA HIS A 101 3.88 -34.15 10.03
C HIS A 101 2.36 -33.88 9.90
N LEU A 102 1.97 -32.77 9.27
CA LEU A 102 0.59 -32.37 9.01
C LEU A 102 0.32 -32.37 7.50
N PHE A 103 0.35 -33.55 6.88
CA PHE A 103 0.13 -33.67 5.43
C PHE A 103 -1.27 -33.17 5.00
N TRP A 104 -2.27 -33.20 5.90
CA TRP A 104 -3.57 -32.57 5.69
C TRP A 104 -4.40 -32.52 7.00
N ILE A 105 -4.23 -31.50 7.83
CA ILE A 105 -5.30 -31.12 8.77
C ILE A 105 -6.04 -29.94 8.14
N PRO A 106 -7.37 -30.05 7.94
CA PRO A 106 -8.18 -28.92 7.54
C PRO A 106 -7.93 -27.77 8.53
N SER A 107 -7.27 -26.71 8.07
CA SER A 107 -6.90 -25.58 8.92
C SER A 107 -8.11 -24.76 9.36
N ALA A 108 -9.30 -25.14 8.91
CA ALA A 108 -10.55 -24.50 9.29
C ALA A 108 -11.72 -25.49 9.30
N GLN A 109 -12.71 -25.16 10.12
CA GLN A 109 -13.95 -25.90 10.19
C GLN A 109 -14.80 -25.65 8.94
N PRO A 110 -15.57 -26.65 8.47
CA PRO A 110 -16.47 -26.49 7.34
C PRO A 110 -17.48 -25.36 7.61
N MET A 111 -17.85 -24.61 6.56
CA MET A 111 -18.72 -23.45 6.71
C MET A 111 -20.09 -23.84 7.29
N GLY A 112 -20.35 -23.40 8.52
CA GLY A 112 -21.64 -23.55 9.20
C GLY A 112 -22.13 -22.24 9.85
N LEU A 113 -23.15 -22.35 10.71
CA LEU A 113 -23.68 -21.22 11.50
C LEU A 113 -22.61 -20.53 12.37
N GLN A 114 -21.54 -21.24 12.71
CA GLN A 114 -20.40 -20.68 13.44
C GLN A 114 -19.65 -19.62 12.62
N THR A 115 -19.58 -19.74 11.29
CA THR A 115 -18.93 -18.74 10.41
C THR A 115 -19.70 -17.43 10.40
N LEU A 116 -21.04 -17.49 10.41
CA LEU A 116 -21.90 -16.31 10.51
C LEU A 116 -21.73 -15.60 11.85
N ARG A 117 -21.59 -16.37 12.94
CA ARG A 117 -21.29 -15.82 14.26
C ARG A 117 -19.90 -15.19 14.32
N ALA A 118 -18.87 -15.88 13.82
CA ALA A 118 -17.52 -15.35 13.72
C ALA A 118 -17.46 -14.08 12.86
N ALA A 119 -18.30 -13.97 11.82
CA ALA A 119 -18.42 -12.75 11.02
C ALA A 119 -19.08 -11.60 11.79
N ALA A 120 -20.10 -11.89 12.61
CA ALA A 120 -20.70 -10.90 13.50
C ALA A 120 -19.70 -10.43 14.57
N ASP A 121 -18.95 -11.35 15.17
CA ASP A 121 -17.90 -11.04 16.16
C ASP A 121 -16.77 -10.21 15.53
N SER A 122 -16.42 -10.50 14.28
CA SER A 122 -15.44 -9.73 13.52
C SER A 122 -15.96 -8.33 13.15
N LEU A 123 -17.25 -8.19 12.85
CA LEU A 123 -17.86 -6.87 12.62
C LEU A 123 -17.92 -6.06 13.92
N ALA A 124 -18.21 -6.71 15.05
CA ALA A 124 -18.13 -6.10 16.37
C ALA A 124 -16.70 -5.60 16.66
N TRP A 125 -15.69 -6.42 16.38
CA TRP A 125 -14.28 -6.05 16.49
C TRP A 125 -13.93 -4.83 15.63
N LEU A 126 -14.39 -4.74 14.38
CA LEU A 126 -14.18 -3.55 13.53
C LEU A 126 -14.81 -2.27 14.10
N SER A 127 -15.87 -2.40 14.89
CA SER A 127 -16.56 -1.27 15.54
C SER A 127 -16.00 -0.89 16.92
N GLU A 128 -14.96 -1.59 17.38
CA GLU A 128 -14.44 -1.37 18.74
C GLU A 128 -13.82 0.03 18.89
N PRO A 129 -14.19 0.81 19.91
CA PRO A 129 -13.71 2.20 20.07
C PRO A 129 -12.21 2.33 20.31
N ALA A 130 -11.51 1.25 20.68
CA ALA A 130 -10.06 1.25 20.85
C ALA A 130 -9.33 1.46 19.51
N HIS A 131 -9.72 0.70 18.48
CA HIS A 131 -9.15 0.80 17.13
C HIS A 131 -9.30 2.20 16.53
N TRP A 132 -10.47 2.83 16.70
CA TRP A 132 -10.70 4.18 16.18
C TRP A 132 -9.97 5.28 16.96
N ARG A 133 -9.60 5.03 18.22
CA ARG A 133 -8.68 5.91 18.95
C ARG A 133 -7.26 5.83 18.39
N GLU A 134 -6.77 4.63 18.05
CA GLU A 134 -5.48 4.48 17.38
C GLU A 134 -5.43 5.22 16.04
N VAL A 135 -6.48 5.09 15.22
CA VAL A 135 -6.59 5.83 13.94
C VAL A 135 -6.54 7.34 14.18
N ARG A 136 -7.25 7.84 15.19
CA ARG A 136 -7.26 9.27 15.51
C ARG A 136 -5.87 9.76 15.94
N GLN A 137 -5.17 8.99 16.78
CA GLN A 137 -3.81 9.31 17.21
C GLN A 137 -2.82 9.30 16.04
N ALA A 138 -2.94 8.32 15.14
CA ALA A 138 -2.15 8.26 13.92
C ALA A 138 -2.41 9.48 13.03
N VAL A 139 -3.68 9.84 12.81
CA VAL A 139 -4.06 11.02 12.03
C VAL A 139 -3.52 12.30 12.65
N SER A 140 -3.66 12.51 13.96
CA SER A 140 -3.15 13.72 14.62
C SER A 140 -1.62 13.82 14.56
N GLY A 141 -0.90 12.71 14.77
CA GLY A 141 0.56 12.70 14.69
C GLY A 141 1.09 12.87 13.26
N ASN A 142 0.37 12.36 12.27
CA ASN A 142 0.71 12.54 10.87
C ASN A 142 0.37 13.94 10.37
N LEU A 143 -0.60 14.63 10.97
CA LEU A 143 -0.99 15.97 10.52
C LEU A 143 0.20 16.93 10.59
N ASP A 144 0.99 16.89 11.66
CA ASP A 144 2.15 17.77 11.84
C ASP A 144 3.26 17.50 10.82
N THR A 145 3.53 16.23 10.52
CA THR A 145 4.65 15.83 9.65
C THR A 145 4.29 15.75 8.17
N ARG A 146 3.00 15.54 7.85
CA ARG A 146 2.51 15.27 6.50
C ARG A 146 1.56 16.32 5.96
N LEU A 147 1.35 17.44 6.68
CA LEU A 147 0.44 18.51 6.29
C LEU A 147 0.70 19.00 4.86
N ALA A 148 1.96 19.24 4.50
CA ALA A 148 2.33 19.74 3.18
C ALA A 148 1.95 18.77 2.06
N GLY A 149 2.20 17.47 2.25
CA GLY A 149 1.81 16.43 1.29
C GLY A 149 0.29 16.29 1.17
N PHE A 150 -0.42 16.36 2.30
CA PHE A 150 -1.88 16.31 2.32
C PHE A 150 -2.51 17.53 1.63
N LEU A 151 -1.99 18.74 1.89
CA LEU A 151 -2.43 19.97 1.22
C LEU A 151 -2.12 19.94 -0.28
N GLY A 152 -0.97 19.40 -0.68
CA GLY A 152 -0.65 19.16 -2.10
C GLY A 152 -1.64 18.21 -2.76
N GLY A 153 -1.98 17.09 -2.09
CA GLY A 153 -3.01 16.17 -2.56
C GLY A 153 -4.41 16.80 -2.63
N LEU A 154 -4.77 17.62 -1.64
CA LEU A 154 -6.04 18.35 -1.61
C LEU A 154 -6.12 19.40 -2.72
N MET A 155 -5.03 20.13 -2.98
CA MET A 155 -4.93 21.07 -4.10
C MET A 155 -5.11 20.36 -5.43
N LEU A 156 -4.47 19.20 -5.62
CA LEU A 156 -4.63 18.36 -6.81
C LEU A 156 -6.08 17.88 -6.95
N LEU A 157 -6.72 17.45 -5.85
CA LEU A 157 -8.13 17.07 -5.84
C LEU A 157 -9.04 18.23 -6.26
N VAL A 158 -8.85 19.43 -5.69
CA VAL A 158 -9.62 20.62 -6.06
C VAL A 158 -9.41 20.99 -7.52
N LEU A 159 -8.17 20.95 -8.01
CA LEU A 159 -7.86 21.21 -9.43
C LEU A 159 -8.55 20.18 -10.34
N ALA A 160 -8.51 18.90 -9.98
CA ALA A 160 -9.14 17.83 -10.73
C ALA A 160 -10.68 17.94 -10.74
N ILE A 161 -11.30 18.45 -9.66
CA ILE A 161 -12.75 18.72 -9.59
C ILE A 161 -13.12 19.96 -10.42
N SER A 162 -12.39 21.06 -10.27
CA SER A 162 -12.66 22.33 -10.97
C SER A 162 -12.47 22.20 -12.48
N SER A 163 -11.48 21.43 -12.93
CA SER A 163 -11.23 21.18 -14.36
C SER A 163 -12.27 20.25 -15.00
N ARG A 164 -13.12 19.54 -14.23
CA ARG A 164 -14.10 18.58 -14.78
C ARG A 164 -15.01 19.20 -15.81
N GLY A 165 -15.57 20.38 -15.54
CA GLY A 165 -16.51 21.03 -16.47
C GLY A 165 -15.86 21.29 -17.83
N TRP A 166 -14.67 21.87 -17.81
CA TRP A 166 -13.88 22.18 -19.00
C TRP A 166 -13.44 20.92 -19.75
N LEU A 167 -12.92 19.92 -19.03
CA LEU A 167 -12.48 18.63 -19.61
C LEU A 167 -13.63 17.90 -20.30
N LYS A 168 -14.82 17.89 -19.69
CA LYS A 168 -16.02 17.29 -20.28
C LYS A 168 -16.43 18.00 -21.58
N GLN A 169 -16.44 19.33 -21.59
CA GLN A 169 -16.74 20.11 -22.79
C GLN A 169 -15.68 19.93 -23.89
N ARG A 170 -14.41 19.77 -23.52
CA ARG A 170 -13.32 19.51 -24.48
C ARG A 170 -13.50 18.15 -25.13
N LEU A 171 -13.84 17.13 -24.35
CA LEU A 171 -14.16 15.79 -24.87
C LEU A 171 -15.35 15.82 -25.84
N GLU A 172 -16.40 16.57 -25.51
CA GLU A 172 -17.59 16.73 -26.38
C GLU A 172 -17.26 17.48 -27.69
N ARG A 173 -16.39 18.49 -27.64
CA ARG A 173 -15.91 19.19 -28.84
C ARG A 173 -15.03 18.30 -29.72
N MET A 174 -14.18 17.47 -29.13
CA MET A 174 -13.39 16.47 -29.88
C MET A 174 -14.31 15.45 -30.55
N ALA A 175 -15.37 15.01 -29.86
CA ALA A 175 -16.37 14.09 -30.40
C ALA A 175 -17.07 14.63 -31.66
N SER A 176 -17.34 15.95 -31.72
CA SER A 176 -17.98 16.59 -32.88
C SER A 176 -17.07 16.75 -34.11
N ARG A 177 -15.75 16.57 -33.97
CA ARG A 177 -14.78 16.72 -35.07
C ARG A 177 -14.41 15.40 -35.75
N ILE A 178 -14.87 14.27 -35.20
CA ILE A 178 -14.58 12.94 -35.73
C ILE A 178 -15.55 12.68 -36.90
N GLY A 179 -15.06 12.94 -38.11
CA GLY A 179 -15.82 12.93 -39.37
C GLY A 179 -15.10 13.64 -40.53
N GLU A 180 -14.11 14.50 -40.25
CA GLU A 180 -13.25 15.13 -41.25
C GLU A 180 -11.91 14.38 -41.37
N VAL A 181 -11.65 13.81 -42.56
CA VAL A 181 -10.73 12.69 -42.85
C VAL A 181 -9.22 13.05 -42.83
N GLN A 182 -8.76 14.11 -42.16
CA GLN A 182 -7.39 14.62 -42.44
C GLN A 182 -6.45 14.97 -41.26
N SER A 183 -6.71 14.62 -40.00
CA SER A 183 -5.69 14.90 -38.96
C SER A 183 -5.69 13.95 -37.75
N ASP A 184 -4.58 13.23 -37.59
CA ASP A 184 -4.01 12.61 -36.37
C ASP A 184 -4.96 11.89 -35.39
N ASP A 185 -5.57 10.79 -35.84
CA ASP A 185 -6.41 9.90 -35.02
C ASP A 185 -5.72 9.42 -33.71
N LEU A 186 -4.38 9.24 -33.73
CA LEU A 186 -3.62 8.77 -32.56
C LEU A 186 -3.40 9.87 -31.50
N ALA A 187 -3.16 11.12 -31.89
CA ALA A 187 -2.95 12.20 -30.93
C ALA A 187 -4.28 12.57 -30.24
N LEU A 188 -5.38 12.61 -31.00
CA LEU A 188 -6.72 12.85 -30.47
C LEU A 188 -7.19 11.72 -29.54
N THR A 189 -6.93 10.46 -29.86
CA THR A 189 -7.26 9.33 -28.97
C THR A 189 -6.42 9.35 -27.69
N LEU A 190 -5.12 9.69 -27.77
CA LEU A 190 -4.27 9.82 -26.59
C LEU A 190 -4.71 10.98 -25.69
N GLU A 191 -5.09 12.12 -26.28
CA GLU A 191 -5.64 13.26 -25.54
C GLU A 191 -6.97 12.89 -24.86
N ALA A 192 -7.87 12.22 -25.58
CA ALA A 192 -9.16 11.79 -25.03
C ALA A 192 -8.97 10.76 -23.88
N PHE A 193 -7.99 9.86 -24.01
CA PHE A 193 -7.60 8.92 -22.95
C PHE A 193 -7.03 9.66 -21.73
N ALA A 194 -6.11 10.61 -21.93
CA ALA A 194 -5.54 11.41 -20.86
C ALA A 194 -6.61 12.21 -20.10
N ILE A 195 -7.55 12.83 -20.82
CA ILE A 195 -8.70 13.53 -20.23
C ILE A 195 -9.57 12.55 -19.41
N THR A 196 -9.78 11.33 -19.92
CA THR A 196 -10.56 10.29 -19.23
C THR A 196 -9.90 9.87 -17.91
N VAL A 197 -8.56 9.73 -17.88
CA VAL A 197 -7.80 9.45 -16.65
C VAL A 197 -7.95 10.59 -15.63
N VAL A 198 -7.78 11.84 -16.06
CA VAL A 198 -7.96 13.01 -15.19
C VAL A 198 -9.38 13.09 -14.62
N LEU A 199 -10.38 12.71 -15.40
CA LEU A 199 -11.77 12.72 -14.94
C LEU A 199 -12.06 11.66 -13.87
N ALA A 200 -11.38 10.52 -13.92
CA ALA A 200 -11.51 9.39 -12.98
C ALA A 200 -10.75 9.57 -11.66
N LEU A 201 -9.75 10.44 -11.62
CA LEU A 201 -8.86 10.66 -10.48
C LEU A 201 -9.53 11.13 -9.16
N PRO A 202 -10.52 12.04 -9.14
CA PRO A 202 -10.99 12.67 -7.89
C PRO A 202 -11.43 11.73 -6.76
N PRO A 203 -12.29 10.72 -6.96
CA PRO A 203 -12.68 9.85 -5.85
C PRO A 203 -11.51 8.96 -5.37
N ALA A 204 -10.59 8.58 -6.25
CA ALA A 204 -9.39 7.84 -5.88
C ALA A 204 -8.41 8.71 -5.07
N LEU A 205 -8.19 9.96 -5.50
CA LEU A 205 -7.36 10.93 -4.78
C LEU A 205 -7.85 11.20 -3.36
N LEU A 206 -9.18 11.22 -3.17
CA LEU A 206 -9.77 11.39 -1.84
C LEU A 206 -9.37 10.21 -0.92
N LEU A 207 -9.50 8.98 -1.41
CA LEU A 207 -9.08 7.79 -0.66
C LEU A 207 -7.56 7.72 -0.45
N PHE A 208 -6.75 8.10 -1.44
CA PHE A 208 -5.29 8.20 -1.27
C PHE A 208 -4.92 9.24 -0.21
N GLY A 209 -5.58 10.39 -0.19
CA GLY A 209 -5.38 11.40 0.84
C GLY A 209 -5.73 10.90 2.24
N LEU A 210 -6.85 10.17 2.37
CA LEU A 210 -7.22 9.54 3.65
C LEU A 210 -6.21 8.46 4.06
N ALA A 211 -5.79 7.58 3.15
CA ALA A 211 -4.78 6.55 3.41
C ALA A 211 -3.44 7.17 3.88
N TYR A 212 -3.02 8.25 3.20
CA TYR A 212 -1.80 8.98 3.52
C TYR A 212 -1.82 9.57 4.94
N LEU A 213 -3.01 10.01 5.40
CA LEU A 213 -3.22 10.59 6.72
C LEU A 213 -3.35 9.52 7.82
N THR A 214 -3.91 8.36 7.51
CA THR A 214 -4.03 7.23 8.45
C THR A 214 -2.77 6.36 8.53
N HIS A 215 -1.66 6.80 7.94
CA HIS A 215 -0.44 6.01 7.88
C HIS A 215 0.08 5.63 9.27
N SER A 216 0.39 4.35 9.47
CA SER A 216 0.94 3.87 10.75
C SER A 216 1.94 2.74 10.52
N ARG A 217 2.88 2.56 11.43
CA ARG A 217 3.85 1.44 11.37
C ARG A 217 3.22 0.10 11.76
N ALA A 218 2.19 0.12 12.60
CA ALA A 218 1.53 -1.08 13.12
C ALA A 218 0.09 -0.80 13.57
N GLY A 219 -0.64 -1.86 13.90
CA GLY A 219 -1.98 -1.77 14.51
C GLY A 219 -3.10 -1.52 13.50
N PHE A 220 -4.28 -1.19 14.00
CA PHE A 220 -5.49 -1.08 13.17
C PHE A 220 -5.39 0.04 12.13
N ALA A 221 -4.72 1.15 12.47
CA ALA A 221 -4.48 2.26 11.54
C ALA A 221 -3.72 1.83 10.27
N ARG A 222 -2.76 0.89 10.38
CA ARG A 222 -2.05 0.34 9.22
C ARG A 222 -2.95 -0.53 8.35
N SER A 223 -3.83 -1.32 8.96
CA SER A 223 -4.84 -2.09 8.23
C SER A 223 -5.79 -1.16 7.47
N LEU A 224 -6.20 -0.05 8.09
CA LEU A 224 -7.06 0.96 7.47
C LEU A 224 -6.37 1.68 6.31
N GLU A 225 -5.11 2.11 6.48
CA GLU A 225 -4.29 2.66 5.39
C GLU A 225 -4.24 1.70 4.20
N THR A 226 -3.94 0.43 4.45
CA THR A 226 -3.82 -0.58 3.39
C THR A 226 -5.15 -0.81 2.69
N ALA A 227 -6.25 -0.85 3.44
CA ALA A 227 -7.60 -1.01 2.91
C ALA A 227 -8.03 0.19 2.06
N LEU A 228 -7.74 1.42 2.52
CA LEU A 228 -8.01 2.65 1.77
C LEU A 228 -7.17 2.73 0.49
N MET A 229 -5.91 2.31 0.54
CA MET A 229 -5.03 2.27 -0.64
C MET A 229 -5.55 1.29 -1.70
N ALA A 230 -5.94 0.08 -1.27
CA ALA A 230 -6.54 -0.91 -2.17
C ALA A 230 -7.86 -0.40 -2.78
N ALA A 231 -8.71 0.23 -1.97
CA ALA A 231 -9.95 0.83 -2.43
C ALA A 231 -9.71 1.99 -3.41
N ALA A 232 -8.70 2.82 -3.19
CA ALA A 232 -8.34 3.92 -4.08
C ALA A 232 -7.96 3.43 -5.48
N VAL A 233 -7.10 2.42 -5.56
CA VAL A 233 -6.69 1.79 -6.84
C VAL A 233 -7.89 1.17 -7.55
N LEU A 234 -8.74 0.47 -6.80
CA LEU A 234 -9.93 -0.18 -7.35
C LEU A 234 -10.94 0.84 -7.89
N ILE A 235 -11.22 1.91 -7.12
CA ILE A 235 -12.10 2.99 -7.57
C ILE A 235 -11.51 3.68 -8.79
N LEU A 236 -10.20 3.94 -8.82
CA LEU A 236 -9.55 4.56 -9.98
C LEU A 236 -9.79 3.76 -11.25
N PHE A 237 -9.57 2.44 -11.19
CA PHE A 237 -9.81 1.54 -12.32
C PHE A 237 -11.28 1.52 -12.73
N MET A 238 -12.20 1.40 -11.78
CA MET A 238 -13.64 1.32 -12.07
C MET A 238 -14.21 2.65 -12.58
N GLU A 239 -13.78 3.79 -12.04
CA GLU A 239 -14.14 5.12 -12.54
C GLU A 239 -13.56 5.36 -13.92
N PHE A 240 -12.32 4.95 -14.18
CA PHE A 240 -11.73 5.03 -15.50
C PHE A 240 -12.59 4.27 -16.54
N MET A 241 -13.03 3.06 -16.21
CA MET A 241 -13.98 2.31 -17.04
C MET A 241 -15.33 3.04 -17.21
N LEU A 242 -15.87 3.66 -16.15
CA LEU A 242 -17.11 4.43 -16.24
C LEU A 242 -16.97 5.66 -17.14
N GLN A 243 -15.82 6.34 -17.12
CA GLN A 243 -15.57 7.51 -17.96
C GLN A 243 -15.30 7.13 -19.41
N LEU A 244 -14.65 5.98 -19.66
CA LEU A 244 -14.47 5.44 -21.01
C LEU A 244 -15.82 5.19 -21.72
N VAL A 245 -16.79 4.67 -20.96
CA VAL A 245 -18.13 4.26 -21.43
C VAL A 245 -19.16 5.40 -21.33
N ARG A 246 -18.73 6.62 -21.00
CA ARG A 246 -19.61 7.79 -20.87
C ARG A 246 -20.34 8.11 -22.19
N ALA A 247 -21.50 8.74 -22.09
CA ALA A 247 -22.19 9.28 -23.27
C ALA A 247 -21.29 10.32 -23.93
N ASN A 248 -21.05 10.18 -25.24
CA ASN A 248 -20.08 10.95 -26.01
C ASN A 248 -18.63 10.81 -25.50
N GLY A 249 -18.33 9.73 -24.79
CA GLY A 249 -16.96 9.35 -24.41
C GLY A 249 -16.24 8.59 -25.52
N VAL A 250 -15.00 8.20 -25.25
CA VAL A 250 -14.11 7.50 -26.19
C VAL A 250 -14.80 6.26 -26.79
N ALA A 251 -15.49 5.45 -25.96
CA ALA A 251 -16.18 4.25 -26.43
C ALA A 251 -17.36 4.54 -27.39
N ALA A 252 -18.06 5.65 -27.19
CA ALA A 252 -19.18 6.03 -28.05
C ALA A 252 -18.70 6.52 -29.41
N VAL A 253 -17.61 7.30 -29.42
CA VAL A 253 -17.17 8.03 -30.61
C VAL A 253 -16.19 7.22 -31.45
N HIS A 254 -15.19 6.58 -30.84
CA HIS A 254 -14.18 5.82 -31.58
C HIS A 254 -14.61 4.38 -31.90
N PHE A 255 -15.41 3.76 -31.03
CA PHE A 255 -15.83 2.36 -31.20
C PHE A 255 -17.28 2.20 -31.67
N ALA A 256 -17.99 3.32 -31.90
CA ALA A 256 -19.38 3.34 -32.37
C ALA A 256 -20.35 2.47 -31.55
N TRP A 257 -20.10 2.30 -30.24
CA TRP A 257 -20.97 1.48 -29.38
C TRP A 257 -22.34 2.11 -29.20
N SER A 258 -23.39 1.28 -29.25
CA SER A 258 -24.77 1.76 -29.09
C SER A 258 -25.01 2.36 -27.70
N GLN A 259 -25.82 3.42 -27.64
CA GLN A 259 -26.14 4.10 -26.37
C GLN A 259 -26.82 3.18 -25.35
N SER A 260 -27.57 2.18 -25.82
CA SER A 260 -28.17 1.14 -24.98
C SER A 260 -27.10 0.27 -24.29
N THR A 261 -26.07 -0.16 -25.03
CA THR A 261 -24.93 -0.92 -24.49
C THR A 261 -24.15 -0.09 -23.47
N LEU A 262 -23.85 1.17 -23.79
CA LEU A 262 -23.12 2.09 -22.90
C LEU A 262 -23.87 2.32 -21.57
N THR A 263 -25.19 2.50 -21.64
CA THR A 263 -26.03 2.74 -20.45
C THR A 263 -26.12 1.50 -19.56
N LEU A 264 -26.27 0.32 -20.17
CA LEU A 264 -26.26 -0.95 -19.44
C LEU A 264 -24.91 -1.18 -18.76
N LEU A 265 -23.80 -0.96 -19.46
CA LEU A 265 -22.46 -1.16 -18.92
C LEU A 265 -22.19 -0.19 -17.75
N ARG A 266 -22.50 1.11 -17.91
CA ARG A 266 -22.41 2.09 -16.81
C ARG A 266 -23.21 1.69 -15.57
N ARG A 267 -24.46 1.26 -15.73
CA ARG A 267 -25.31 0.84 -14.60
C ARG A 267 -24.74 -0.38 -13.88
N ASN A 268 -24.21 -1.35 -14.60
CA ASN A 268 -23.63 -2.55 -14.01
C ASN A 268 -22.29 -2.26 -13.32
N THR A 269 -21.41 -1.47 -13.95
CA THR A 269 -20.12 -1.08 -13.35
C THR A 269 -20.33 -0.26 -12.07
N ARG A 270 -21.33 0.64 -12.03
CA ARG A 270 -21.63 1.40 -10.81
C ARG A 270 -22.18 0.52 -9.68
N ARG A 271 -23.07 -0.43 -10.00
CA ARG A 271 -23.57 -1.42 -9.03
C ARG A 271 -22.44 -2.30 -8.50
N LEU A 272 -21.53 -2.69 -9.38
CA LEU A 272 -20.38 -3.47 -9.03
C LEU A 272 -19.45 -2.69 -8.10
N MET A 273 -19.11 -1.45 -8.43
CA MET A 273 -18.28 -0.60 -7.60
C MET A 273 -18.86 -0.47 -6.19
N LEU A 274 -20.19 -0.29 -6.08
CA LEU A 274 -20.89 -0.18 -4.79
C LEU A 274 -20.85 -1.47 -3.96
N LEU A 275 -20.69 -2.64 -4.59
CA LEU A 275 -20.55 -3.93 -3.90
C LEU A 275 -19.08 -4.27 -3.60
N PHE A 276 -18.22 -4.11 -4.60
CA PHE A 276 -16.84 -4.63 -4.60
C PHE A 276 -15.90 -3.81 -3.74
N VAL A 277 -16.06 -2.48 -3.73
CA VAL A 277 -15.23 -1.58 -2.91
C VAL A 277 -15.40 -1.87 -1.41
N PRO A 278 -16.61 -1.86 -0.82
CA PRO A 278 -16.74 -2.11 0.62
C PRO A 278 -16.31 -3.52 1.02
N VAL A 279 -16.59 -4.53 0.18
CA VAL A 279 -16.13 -5.91 0.43
C VAL A 279 -14.60 -5.98 0.47
N THR A 280 -13.93 -5.33 -0.48
CA THR A 280 -12.45 -5.28 -0.52
C THR A 280 -11.88 -4.55 0.69
N VAL A 281 -12.47 -3.42 1.07
CA VAL A 281 -12.04 -2.66 2.26
C VAL A 281 -12.10 -3.53 3.50
N VAL A 282 -13.24 -4.18 3.72
CA VAL A 282 -13.47 -5.05 4.89
C VAL A 282 -12.52 -6.25 4.89
N MET A 283 -12.34 -6.89 3.73
CA MET A 283 -11.42 -8.01 3.56
C MET A 283 -9.98 -7.61 3.93
N VAL A 284 -9.51 -6.49 3.41
CA VAL A 284 -8.14 -6.01 3.67
C VAL A 284 -7.98 -5.61 5.14
N LEU A 285 -8.97 -4.92 5.71
CA LEU A 285 -8.96 -4.45 7.10
C LEU A 285 -8.78 -5.59 8.09
N VAL A 286 -9.44 -6.72 7.83
CA VAL A 286 -9.34 -7.95 8.63
C VAL A 286 -8.05 -8.72 8.34
N SER A 287 -7.55 -8.71 7.09
CA SER A 287 -6.40 -9.55 6.69
C SER A 287 -5.05 -9.15 7.28
N VAL A 288 -4.83 -7.87 7.62
CA VAL A 288 -3.48 -7.36 7.94
C VAL A 288 -3.11 -7.57 9.42
N HIS A 289 -4.03 -7.35 10.35
CA HIS A 289 -3.74 -7.41 11.80
C HIS A 289 -4.77 -8.18 12.65
N ALA A 290 -5.90 -8.64 12.09
CA ALA A 290 -6.84 -9.38 12.91
C ALA A 290 -6.24 -10.72 13.34
N ALA A 291 -6.56 -11.16 14.57
CA ALA A 291 -6.19 -12.49 15.05
C ALA A 291 -6.71 -13.56 14.07
N PRO A 292 -6.03 -14.71 13.91
CA PRO A 292 -6.43 -15.75 12.96
C PRO A 292 -7.90 -16.14 13.07
N GLU A 293 -8.43 -16.20 14.29
CA GLU A 293 -9.83 -16.52 14.61
C GLU A 293 -10.83 -15.52 14.03
N ILE A 294 -10.51 -14.21 14.12
CA ILE A 294 -11.31 -13.11 13.57
C ILE A 294 -11.14 -13.06 12.05
N ARG A 295 -9.93 -13.36 11.56
CA ARG A 295 -9.60 -13.37 10.14
C ARG A 295 -10.35 -14.45 9.38
N ASP A 296 -10.49 -15.64 9.95
CA ASP A 296 -11.05 -16.79 9.23
C ASP A 296 -12.56 -16.63 8.95
N GLY A 297 -13.34 -16.06 9.87
CA GLY A 297 -14.78 -15.86 9.66
C GLY A 297 -15.08 -14.84 8.56
N LEU A 298 -14.69 -13.59 8.80
CA LEU A 298 -15.03 -12.47 7.91
C LEU A 298 -14.16 -12.49 6.62
N GLY A 299 -12.93 -12.99 6.70
CA GLY A 299 -12.06 -13.20 5.53
C GLY A 299 -12.65 -14.18 4.52
N ARG A 300 -13.23 -15.31 4.97
CA ARG A 300 -13.88 -16.29 4.07
C ARG A 300 -15.13 -15.73 3.40
N ILE A 301 -16.00 -15.09 4.17
CA ILE A 301 -17.23 -14.50 3.61
C ILE A 301 -16.88 -13.39 2.61
N SER A 302 -15.92 -12.53 2.94
CA SER A 302 -15.49 -11.48 2.02
C SER A 302 -14.82 -12.04 0.77
N LEU A 303 -14.01 -13.11 0.88
CA LEU A 303 -13.46 -13.83 -0.27
C LEU A 303 -14.55 -14.43 -1.16
N ILE A 304 -15.56 -15.07 -0.57
CA ILE A 304 -16.69 -15.66 -1.32
C ILE A 304 -17.47 -14.55 -2.03
N LEU A 305 -17.78 -13.44 -1.34
CA LEU A 305 -18.45 -12.29 -1.94
C LEU A 305 -17.62 -11.70 -3.08
N LEU A 306 -16.29 -11.62 -2.93
CA LEU A 306 -15.37 -11.17 -3.97
C LEU A 306 -15.42 -12.11 -5.19
N CYS A 307 -15.34 -13.42 -4.97
CA CYS A 307 -15.38 -14.43 -6.03
C CYS A 307 -16.75 -14.44 -6.75
N VAL A 308 -17.85 -14.31 -6.01
CA VAL A 308 -19.21 -14.20 -6.58
C VAL A 308 -19.33 -12.93 -7.41
N ALA A 309 -18.81 -11.80 -6.93
CA ALA A 309 -18.80 -10.56 -7.69
C ALA A 309 -17.98 -10.69 -8.98
N ILE A 310 -16.79 -11.28 -8.92
CA ILE A 310 -15.93 -11.54 -10.08
C ILE A 310 -16.64 -12.46 -11.08
N ALA A 311 -17.20 -13.58 -10.63
CA ALA A 311 -17.93 -14.52 -11.47
C ALA A 311 -19.15 -13.85 -12.12
N TRP A 312 -19.87 -13.00 -11.38
CA TRP A 312 -20.99 -12.24 -11.92
C TRP A 312 -20.57 -11.26 -13.02
N ILE A 313 -19.46 -10.54 -12.84
CA ILE A 313 -18.88 -9.66 -13.88
C ILE A 313 -18.51 -10.47 -15.11
N ALA A 314 -17.73 -11.54 -14.91
CA ALA A 314 -17.24 -12.37 -16.00
C ALA A 314 -18.41 -12.93 -16.81
N SER A 315 -19.48 -13.39 -16.15
CA SER A 315 -20.69 -13.87 -16.82
C SER A 315 -21.39 -12.77 -17.65
N ARG A 316 -21.40 -11.53 -17.15
CA ARG A 316 -22.07 -10.41 -17.79
C ARG A 316 -21.27 -9.88 -18.97
N LEU A 317 -19.96 -9.75 -18.80
CA LEU A 317 -19.03 -9.38 -19.88
C LEU A 317 -19.03 -10.44 -20.96
N TRP A 318 -18.98 -11.73 -20.59
CA TRP A 318 -19.07 -12.84 -21.53
C TRP A 318 -20.37 -12.82 -22.35
N ARG A 319 -21.50 -12.49 -21.73
CA ARG A 319 -22.77 -12.36 -22.47
C ARG A 319 -22.76 -11.18 -23.43
N LEU A 320 -22.21 -10.03 -23.02
CA LEU A 320 -22.13 -8.84 -23.86
C LEU A 320 -21.18 -9.05 -25.04
N SER A 321 -20.02 -9.65 -24.80
CA SER A 321 -19.01 -9.91 -25.81
C SER A 321 -19.44 -11.00 -26.80
N ARG A 322 -20.20 -12.01 -26.36
CA ARG A 322 -20.82 -12.99 -27.27
C ARG A 322 -21.82 -12.37 -28.23
N ILE A 323 -22.66 -11.43 -27.77
CA ILE A 323 -23.62 -10.74 -28.64
C ILE A 323 -22.88 -9.89 -29.69
N SER A 324 -21.76 -9.26 -29.31
CA SER A 324 -20.96 -8.46 -30.24
C SER A 324 -20.16 -9.30 -31.24
N LEU A 325 -19.68 -10.47 -30.85
CA LEU A 325 -18.88 -11.36 -31.71
C LEU A 325 -19.73 -12.24 -32.64
N ALA A 326 -21.03 -12.39 -32.37
CA ALA A 326 -21.94 -13.16 -33.22
C ALA A 326 -22.10 -12.58 -34.65
N GLY A 327 -21.62 -11.36 -34.90
CA GLY A 327 -21.64 -10.69 -36.20
C GLY A 327 -20.28 -10.51 -36.87
N THR A 328 -19.20 -11.06 -36.32
CA THR A 328 -17.82 -10.95 -36.86
C THR A 328 -17.27 -12.32 -37.17
N ASP A 329 -16.71 -12.51 -38.37
CA ASP A 329 -16.04 -13.75 -38.78
C ASP A 329 -14.93 -14.11 -37.78
N GLY A 330 -14.90 -15.38 -37.39
CA GLY A 330 -14.24 -15.92 -36.19
C GLY A 330 -12.70 -15.89 -36.16
N ASP A 331 -12.05 -15.04 -36.95
CA ASP A 331 -10.59 -14.98 -37.10
C ASP A 331 -9.99 -13.79 -36.34
N ASN A 332 -10.30 -13.70 -35.03
CA ASN A 332 -9.80 -12.61 -34.20
C ASN A 332 -9.35 -13.13 -32.83
N TRP A 333 -8.22 -12.62 -32.34
CA TRP A 333 -7.68 -12.90 -31.00
C TRP A 333 -8.69 -12.62 -29.86
N LEU A 334 -9.67 -11.75 -30.11
CA LEU A 334 -10.82 -11.47 -29.23
C LEU A 334 -11.68 -12.72 -28.96
N TRP A 335 -11.72 -13.68 -29.88
CA TRP A 335 -12.41 -14.95 -29.70
C TRP A 335 -11.82 -15.74 -28.51
N TYR A 336 -10.48 -15.79 -28.39
CA TYR A 336 -9.82 -16.46 -27.27
C TYR A 336 -10.11 -15.77 -25.93
N ILE A 337 -10.15 -14.44 -25.88
CA ILE A 337 -10.52 -13.73 -24.65
C ILE A 337 -11.96 -14.03 -24.24
N VAL A 338 -12.87 -14.12 -25.21
CA VAL A 338 -14.28 -14.32 -24.94
C VAL A 338 -14.64 -15.76 -24.58
N TYR A 339 -14.10 -16.74 -25.30
CA TYR A 339 -14.44 -18.15 -25.13
C TYR A 339 -13.50 -18.90 -24.19
N LEU A 340 -12.27 -18.44 -23.99
CA LEU A 340 -11.31 -19.06 -23.07
C LEU A 340 -11.08 -18.23 -21.80
N GLY A 341 -10.92 -16.91 -21.94
CA GLY A 341 -10.59 -16.02 -20.83
C GLY A 341 -11.68 -15.89 -19.76
N TYR A 342 -12.89 -15.46 -20.14
CA TYR A 342 -13.98 -15.28 -19.15
C TYR A 342 -14.41 -16.59 -18.47
N PRO A 343 -14.55 -17.73 -19.18
CA PRO A 343 -14.88 -19.00 -18.53
C PRO A 343 -13.78 -19.50 -17.59
N ALA A 344 -12.49 -19.35 -17.95
CA ALA A 344 -11.38 -19.69 -17.06
C ALA A 344 -11.40 -18.84 -15.78
N LEU A 345 -11.71 -17.55 -15.90
CA LEU A 345 -11.81 -16.66 -14.75
C LEU A 345 -13.01 -17.03 -13.85
N MET A 346 -14.13 -17.47 -14.44
CA MET A 346 -15.27 -18.01 -13.71
C MET A 346 -14.94 -19.34 -13.00
N THR A 347 -14.24 -20.26 -13.67
CA THR A 347 -13.88 -21.56 -13.06
C THR A 347 -12.86 -21.40 -11.94
N ILE A 348 -11.88 -20.49 -12.07
CA ILE A 348 -10.95 -20.14 -10.98
C ILE A 348 -11.73 -19.57 -9.79
N ALA A 349 -12.64 -18.62 -10.02
CA ALA A 349 -13.46 -18.05 -8.94
C ALA A 349 -14.34 -19.10 -8.26
N LEU A 350 -14.95 -20.01 -9.02
CA LEU A 350 -15.74 -21.13 -8.49
C LEU A 350 -14.88 -22.14 -7.72
N ALA A 351 -13.69 -22.47 -8.21
CA ALA A 351 -12.75 -23.35 -7.53
C ALA A 351 -12.28 -22.73 -6.20
N MET A 352 -12.03 -21.42 -6.17
CA MET A 352 -11.71 -20.70 -4.93
C MET A 352 -12.87 -20.67 -3.94
N ILE A 353 -14.11 -20.53 -4.41
CA ILE A 353 -15.30 -20.64 -3.54
C ILE A 353 -15.41 -22.06 -2.97
N ALA A 354 -15.25 -23.09 -3.81
CA ALA A 354 -15.32 -24.49 -3.37
C ALA A 354 -14.22 -24.81 -2.35
N LEU A 355 -13.00 -24.33 -2.58
CA LEU A 355 -11.87 -24.49 -1.66
C LEU A 355 -12.09 -23.71 -0.35
N SER A 356 -12.80 -22.58 -0.39
CA SER A 356 -13.14 -21.81 0.81
C SER A 356 -14.30 -22.41 1.62
N LEU A 357 -15.12 -23.27 1.00
CA LEU A 357 -16.25 -23.97 1.62
C LEU A 357 -15.82 -25.28 2.30
N LEU A 358 -14.81 -25.94 1.73
CA LEU A 358 -14.07 -27.06 2.32
C LEU A 358 -13.20 -26.58 3.50
#